data_AF-A0A9W6X4Y1-F1
#
_entry.id   AF-A0A9W6X4Y1-F1
#
_cell.length_a   1.000
_cell.length_b   1.000
_cell.length_c   1.000
_cell.angle_alpha   90.00
_cell.angle_beta   90.00
_cell.angle_gamma   90.00
#
_symmetry.space_group_name_H-M   'P 1'
#
loop_
_entity.id
_entity.type
_entity.pdbx_description
1 polymer ?
#
loop_
_entity_poly.entity_id
_entity_poly.type
_entity_poly.pdbx_seq_one_letter_code
_entity_poly.pdbx_strand_id
1 'polypeptide(L)'
;MAETLTSPSLTGGKHTPRSQRDQRGRRPRSIQMPVMRTVMIVWVAVGMGPFFLQLRSFAGFVTPHEITTSLIAPANATMETTDLFNVCPATSMVFAGARWNICPTHYCRLQSGVLCHIVVPQYNTHGSYFIMNRRTTPHRTTPPSCADDSFPFYGNFYHGSIGYYSIYAEESGTFCRLDNTSYVTVSGLGTYDINGLQLVMDRGGLGYRRSYWYIFTGTAFILVRSFMLRRSFVSCRRFAQRCDQMAESIRIQEAVVYVQESMRLSAHGAKNFHRTLLLFLLVDQGVMSDFFLLSTQEGLFGRIQAISLGYHLSGVMSMMFEMVETMNWMSETLRCQVKRLLFNYETVLIGEFITAVVLQYYLTSLSRSRLKDTEPAAEVVSYYLMGLIGHIVLALGCLTIIVFTRAVGAIGFVWWMFGTSRVLTKACSVDAALGARSKMILLSGYVWENGELYYRARTLKALGIMKAVEPDGKELFVHTTLHWVSIPKQNFAVLGAVENRWVEPIPERPCSSILSLFDRELGGDTTNSASDIGDSLLLRSDSPGRQCCFKCWCERASRSSMVTPGPARAKVNIRALNEDHTPRQLSPGRGDRLDLPGLIEVCEATQQDFVESRIELKSIKA
;
A
#
# COMPACT_ATOMS: atom_id res chain seq x y z
N MET A 1 25.88 67.12 6.27
CA MET A 1 27.04 67.32 7.17
C MET A 1 27.94 66.11 6.94
N ALA A 2 28.90 66.20 5.99
CA ALA A 2 30.27 66.71 6.19
C ALA A 2 31.05 65.76 7.13
N GLU A 3 32.24 65.18 6.87
CA GLU A 3 33.36 65.25 5.90
C GLU A 3 34.06 63.85 6.02
N THR A 4 34.62 63.19 4.99
CA THR A 4 35.90 63.41 4.26
C THR A 4 37.19 63.42 5.10
N LEU A 5 38.21 62.70 4.57
CA LEU A 5 39.69 62.79 4.83
C LEU A 5 40.19 61.96 6.05
N THR A 6 41.30 61.21 6.04
CA THR A 6 42.51 61.20 5.19
C THR A 6 43.34 59.92 5.44
N SER A 7 44.11 59.53 4.42
CA SER A 7 45.12 58.46 4.33
C SER A 7 46.51 58.92 4.86
N PRO A 8 47.68 58.35 4.45
CA PRO A 8 48.31 57.06 4.74
C PRO A 8 49.78 57.21 5.28
N SER A 9 50.47 56.12 5.64
CA SER A 9 51.96 56.11 5.63
C SER A 9 52.57 54.72 5.40
N LEU A 10 53.38 54.62 4.35
CA LEU A 10 54.23 53.50 3.94
C LEU A 10 55.56 53.45 4.72
N THR A 11 56.06 52.24 4.96
CA THR A 11 57.48 51.80 4.79
C THR A 11 57.46 50.26 4.74
N GLY A 12 57.74 49.55 3.63
CA GLY A 12 59.08 49.24 3.08
C GLY A 12 59.92 48.45 4.10
N GLY A 13 60.36 47.19 3.97
CA GLY A 13 60.41 46.19 2.92
C GLY A 13 61.66 45.32 3.17
N LYS A 14 61.55 43.97 3.17
CA LYS A 14 62.62 43.00 2.76
C LYS A 14 62.15 41.53 2.82
N HIS A 15 62.17 40.90 1.64
CA HIS A 15 62.11 39.46 1.29
C HIS A 15 63.23 38.63 1.98
N THR A 16 63.24 37.30 2.23
CA THR A 16 62.51 36.05 1.89
C THR A 16 63.24 34.87 2.63
N PRO A 17 62.94 33.55 2.47
CA PRO A 17 61.69 32.80 2.65
C PRO A 17 61.89 31.54 3.54
N ARG A 18 60.84 31.01 4.19
CA ARG A 18 60.81 29.57 4.53
C ARG A 18 59.39 29.02 4.59
N SER A 19 59.23 27.96 3.79
CA SER A 19 58.07 27.08 3.63
C SER A 19 57.35 26.71 4.93
N GLN A 20 56.03 26.92 4.98
CA GLN A 20 55.14 25.91 5.53
C GLN A 20 53.72 26.02 4.96
N ARG A 21 53.49 25.15 3.99
CA ARG A 21 52.23 24.82 3.36
C ARG A 21 51.49 23.85 4.29
N ASP A 22 50.61 24.34 5.16
CA ASP A 22 49.48 23.55 5.67
C ASP A 22 48.50 24.40 6.48
N GLN A 23 47.45 24.89 5.82
CA GLN A 23 46.18 25.26 6.46
C GLN A 23 45.13 25.39 5.35
N ARG A 24 44.76 24.25 4.75
CA ARG A 24 43.48 24.17 4.02
C ARG A 24 42.36 24.08 5.05
N GLY A 25 41.52 25.11 5.05
CA GLY A 25 40.35 25.23 5.91
C GLY A 25 39.50 23.95 5.94
N ARG A 26 39.32 23.42 7.15
CA ARG A 26 38.25 22.48 7.45
C ARG A 26 36.93 23.20 7.22
N ARG A 27 36.24 22.86 6.12
CA ARG A 27 34.79 23.08 6.03
C ARG A 27 34.13 22.40 7.23
N PRO A 28 33.11 22.99 7.86
CA PRO A 28 32.39 22.33 8.94
C PRO A 28 31.79 21.04 8.37
N ARG A 29 32.16 19.89 8.95
CA ARG A 29 31.50 18.61 8.68
C ARG A 29 30.06 18.77 9.14
N SER A 30 29.14 18.95 8.21
CA SER A 30 27.73 18.66 8.47
C SER A 30 27.68 17.24 9.05
N ILE A 31 27.14 17.08 10.25
CA ILE A 31 26.92 15.75 10.86
C ILE A 31 25.90 15.03 9.98
N GLN A 32 26.40 14.32 8.97
CA GLN A 32 25.56 13.56 8.07
C GLN A 32 25.18 12.27 8.81
N MET A 33 23.88 12.07 9.03
CA MET A 33 23.40 10.85 9.67
C MET A 33 23.83 9.63 8.86
N PRO A 34 24.28 8.53 9.52
CA PRO A 34 24.60 7.29 8.84
C PRO A 34 23.44 6.83 7.94
N VAL A 35 23.75 6.21 6.80
CA VAL A 35 22.73 5.77 5.83
C VAL A 35 21.74 4.81 6.51
N MET A 36 22.27 3.89 7.32
CA MET A 36 21.47 2.99 8.14
C MET A 36 20.40 3.71 8.96
N ARG A 37 20.77 4.78 9.67
CA ARG A 37 19.83 5.51 10.54
C ARG A 37 18.73 6.17 9.71
N THR A 38 19.11 6.81 8.61
CA THR A 38 18.17 7.50 7.72
C THR A 38 17.16 6.53 7.11
N VAL A 39 17.63 5.42 6.52
CA VAL A 39 16.77 4.41 5.90
C VAL A 39 15.85 3.76 6.94
N MET A 40 16.34 3.47 8.14
CA MET A 40 15.51 2.84 9.19
C MET A 40 14.43 3.77 9.74
N ILE A 41 14.73 5.07 9.94
CA ILE A 41 13.71 6.05 10.35
C ILE A 41 12.59 6.12 9.29
N VAL A 42 12.96 6.19 8.02
CA VAL A 42 12.00 6.23 6.91
C VAL A 42 11.18 4.93 6.84
N TRP A 43 11.83 3.77 7.02
CA TRP A 43 11.15 2.48 7.07
C TRP A 43 10.12 2.38 8.20
N VAL A 44 10.45 2.88 9.40
CA VAL A 44 9.49 2.95 10.51
C VAL A 44 8.31 3.85 10.16
N ALA A 45 8.58 5.06 9.62
CA ALA A 45 7.53 6.03 9.33
C ALA A 45 6.56 5.55 8.23
N VAL A 46 7.10 5.04 7.11
CA VAL A 46 6.29 4.69 5.92
C VAL A 46 5.78 3.25 5.97
N GLY A 47 6.43 2.36 6.73
CA GLY A 47 6.05 0.95 6.86
C GLY A 47 5.29 0.64 8.14
N MET A 48 5.93 0.83 9.31
CA MET A 48 5.36 0.44 10.60
C MET A 48 4.17 1.32 11.00
N GLY A 49 4.21 2.63 10.71
CA GLY A 49 3.12 3.56 11.03
C GLY A 49 1.76 3.11 10.48
N PRO A 50 1.60 2.96 9.15
CA PRO A 50 0.36 2.46 8.56
C PRO A 50 -0.04 1.06 9.06
N PHE A 51 0.94 0.19 9.32
CA PHE A 51 0.66 -1.15 9.83
C PHE A 51 0.08 -1.13 11.25
N PHE A 52 0.54 -0.24 12.13
CA PHE A 52 -0.04 -0.09 13.47
C PHE A 52 -1.46 0.48 13.42
N LEU A 53 -1.76 1.38 12.47
CA LEU A 53 -3.14 1.85 12.24
C LEU A 53 -4.03 0.69 11.81
N GLN A 54 -3.58 -0.13 10.87
CA GLN A 54 -4.30 -1.32 10.44
C GLN A 54 -4.51 -2.32 11.60
N LEU A 55 -3.50 -2.55 12.44
CA LEU A 55 -3.61 -3.45 13.59
C LEU A 55 -4.62 -2.93 14.63
N ARG A 56 -4.66 -1.61 14.86
CA ARG A 56 -5.66 -0.97 15.70
C ARG A 56 -7.07 -1.17 15.13
N SER A 57 -7.25 -0.92 13.83
CA SER A 57 -8.54 -1.14 13.14
C SER A 57 -8.99 -2.59 13.32
N PHE A 58 -8.11 -3.55 13.02
CA PHE A 58 -8.38 -4.98 13.14
C PHE A 58 -8.75 -5.38 14.57
N ALA A 59 -8.00 -4.90 15.57
CA ALA A 59 -8.29 -5.18 16.97
C ALA A 59 -9.69 -4.70 17.35
N GLY A 60 -10.07 -3.49 16.95
CA GLY A 60 -11.41 -2.94 17.22
C GLY A 60 -12.55 -3.78 16.64
N PHE A 61 -12.35 -4.42 15.50
CA PHE A 61 -13.37 -5.23 14.83
C PHE A 61 -13.38 -6.72 15.22
N VAL A 62 -12.25 -7.23 15.72
CA VAL A 62 -12.12 -8.61 16.21
C VAL A 62 -12.62 -8.76 17.64
N THR A 63 -12.55 -7.70 18.45
CA THR A 63 -13.06 -7.73 19.81
C THR A 63 -14.53 -8.13 19.81
N PRO A 64 -14.93 -9.19 20.54
CA PRO A 64 -16.32 -9.58 20.66
C PRO A 64 -17.15 -8.44 21.25
N HIS A 65 -18.35 -8.23 20.70
CA HIS A 65 -19.24 -7.17 21.13
C HIS A 65 -20.57 -7.73 21.65
N GLU A 66 -21.22 -6.96 22.50
CA GLU A 66 -22.59 -7.22 22.97
C GLU A 66 -23.51 -6.13 22.42
N ILE A 67 -24.77 -6.49 22.20
CA ILE A 67 -25.81 -5.53 21.86
C ILE A 67 -26.47 -5.08 23.16
N THR A 68 -26.59 -3.77 23.39
CA THR A 68 -27.34 -3.26 24.54
C THR A 68 -28.75 -3.84 24.56
N THR A 69 -29.17 -4.32 25.74
CA THR A 69 -30.40 -5.09 25.92
C THR A 69 -31.66 -4.37 25.43
N SER A 70 -31.72 -3.04 25.52
CA SER A 70 -32.83 -2.22 25.02
C SER A 70 -32.92 -2.15 23.49
N LEU A 71 -31.86 -2.55 22.77
CA LEU A 71 -31.79 -2.57 21.30
C LEU A 71 -32.03 -3.97 20.72
N ILE A 72 -32.42 -4.94 21.55
CA ILE A 72 -32.74 -6.31 21.14
C ILE A 72 -34.25 -6.44 21.03
N ALA A 73 -34.73 -6.92 19.88
CA ALA A 73 -36.15 -7.24 19.70
C ALA A 73 -36.47 -8.61 20.32
N PRO A 74 -37.36 -8.70 21.32
CA PRO A 74 -37.78 -9.98 21.88
C PRO A 74 -38.35 -10.92 20.82
N ALA A 75 -38.14 -12.23 20.98
CA ALA A 75 -38.63 -13.23 20.03
C ALA A 75 -40.17 -13.23 19.91
N ASN A 76 -40.87 -12.88 20.98
CA ASN A 76 -42.33 -12.78 21.02
C ASN A 76 -42.90 -11.41 20.62
N ALA A 77 -42.05 -10.42 20.32
CA ALA A 77 -42.53 -9.10 19.92
C ALA A 77 -43.15 -9.14 18.52
N THR A 78 -44.33 -8.52 18.39
CA THR A 78 -45.05 -8.35 17.12
C THR A 78 -44.46 -7.17 16.34
N MET A 79 -44.15 -7.42 15.07
CA MET A 79 -43.68 -6.37 14.16
C MET A 79 -44.88 -5.62 13.61
N GLU A 80 -44.91 -4.31 13.84
CA GLU A 80 -45.96 -3.40 13.39
C GLU A 80 -45.41 -2.45 12.30
N THR A 81 -46.26 -2.09 11.34
CA THR A 81 -45.93 -1.16 10.23
C THR A 81 -46.92 0.01 10.11
N THR A 82 -47.90 0.09 11.01
CA THR A 82 -48.95 1.12 11.01
C THR A 82 -48.38 2.47 11.46
N ASP A 83 -48.70 3.55 10.74
CA ASP A 83 -48.26 4.93 11.06
C ASP A 83 -46.74 5.05 11.29
N LEU A 84 -45.96 4.32 10.49
CA LEU A 84 -44.54 4.09 10.72
C LEU A 84 -43.73 5.37 10.95
N PHE A 85 -43.92 6.41 10.14
CA PHE A 85 -43.18 7.67 10.28
C PHE A 85 -43.63 8.55 11.46
N ASN A 86 -44.83 8.32 12.00
CA ASN A 86 -45.29 8.99 13.22
C ASN A 86 -44.68 8.32 14.47
N VAL A 87 -44.55 6.99 14.41
CA VAL A 87 -44.02 6.18 15.52
C VAL A 87 -42.48 6.16 15.52
N CYS A 88 -41.88 6.07 14.33
CA CYS A 88 -40.45 6.02 14.07
C CYS A 88 -40.02 7.22 13.22
N PRO A 89 -39.90 8.41 13.83
CA PRO A 89 -39.75 9.66 13.08
C PRO A 89 -38.35 9.89 12.51
N ALA A 90 -37.34 9.10 12.88
CA ALA A 90 -35.97 9.32 12.39
C ALA A 90 -35.84 8.92 10.91
N THR A 91 -35.41 9.88 10.08
CA THR A 91 -35.24 9.71 8.62
C THR A 91 -33.79 9.87 8.19
N SER A 92 -32.93 10.34 9.08
CA SER A 92 -31.50 10.46 8.82
C SER A 92 -30.69 10.44 10.11
N MET A 93 -29.43 10.04 9.97
CA MET A 93 -28.44 10.02 11.04
C MET A 93 -27.21 10.79 10.59
N VAL A 94 -26.62 11.57 11.48
CA VAL A 94 -25.39 12.31 11.25
C VAL A 94 -24.38 11.89 12.30
N PHE A 95 -23.30 11.27 11.83
CA PHE A 95 -22.17 10.88 12.65
C PHE A 95 -20.87 11.04 11.84
N ALA A 96 -19.79 11.47 12.51
CA ALA A 96 -18.50 11.79 11.91
C ALA A 96 -18.56 12.79 10.73
N GLY A 97 -19.51 13.72 10.78
CA GLY A 97 -19.70 14.74 9.75
C GLY A 97 -20.30 14.23 8.43
N ALA A 98 -20.71 12.96 8.37
CA ALA A 98 -21.42 12.38 7.24
C ALA A 98 -22.90 12.19 7.56
N ARG A 99 -23.78 12.55 6.62
CA ARG A 99 -25.22 12.27 6.72
C ARG A 99 -25.53 10.92 6.09
N TRP A 100 -26.31 10.10 6.78
CA TRP A 100 -26.82 8.81 6.31
C TRP A 100 -28.35 8.89 6.31
N ASN A 101 -29.00 8.57 5.20
CA ASN A 101 -30.45 8.48 5.19
C ASN A 101 -30.86 7.09 5.66
N ILE A 102 -31.84 7.05 6.57
CA ILE A 102 -32.39 5.82 7.12
C ILE A 102 -33.86 5.73 6.74
N CYS A 103 -34.30 4.52 6.43
CA CYS A 103 -35.70 4.21 6.18
C CYS A 103 -36.17 3.28 7.30
N PRO A 104 -37.09 3.73 8.18
CA PRO A 104 -37.77 2.82 9.09
C PRO A 104 -38.56 1.79 8.27
N THR A 105 -38.54 0.52 8.67
CA THR A 105 -39.32 -0.54 7.98
C THR A 105 -40.41 -1.14 8.85
N HIS A 106 -40.15 -1.29 10.15
CA HIS A 106 -41.12 -1.78 11.12
C HIS A 106 -40.72 -1.36 12.53
N TYR A 107 -41.61 -1.55 13.50
CA TYR A 107 -41.30 -1.33 14.91
C TYR A 107 -41.91 -2.42 15.81
N CYS A 108 -41.35 -2.52 17.02
CA CYS A 108 -41.81 -3.41 18.07
C CYS A 108 -42.14 -2.59 19.32
N ARG A 109 -43.31 -2.81 19.92
CA ARG A 109 -43.68 -2.20 21.20
C ARG A 109 -43.10 -3.04 22.35
N LEU A 110 -42.21 -2.44 23.13
CA LEU A 110 -41.57 -3.03 24.30
C LEU A 110 -42.06 -2.33 25.58
N GLN A 111 -41.82 -2.94 26.74
CA GLN A 111 -42.13 -2.31 28.03
C GLN A 111 -41.34 -1.01 28.25
N SER A 112 -40.13 -0.93 27.71
CA SER A 112 -39.25 0.24 27.74
C SER A 112 -39.61 1.32 26.70
N GLY A 113 -40.53 1.04 25.78
CA GLY A 113 -41.02 1.93 24.74
C GLY A 113 -40.94 1.32 23.34
N VAL A 114 -40.76 2.11 22.27
CA VAL A 114 -40.83 1.63 20.89
C VAL A 114 -39.45 1.43 20.27
N LEU A 115 -39.13 0.19 19.89
CA LEU A 115 -37.93 -0.16 19.14
C LEU A 115 -38.22 -0.09 17.65
N CYS A 116 -37.56 0.81 16.94
CA CYS A 116 -37.72 1.04 15.51
C CYS A 116 -36.60 0.35 14.74
N HIS A 117 -36.93 -0.49 13.77
CA HIS A 117 -35.96 -1.08 12.86
C HIS A 117 -35.75 -0.18 11.64
N ILE A 118 -34.50 -0.02 11.22
CA ILE A 118 -34.08 0.83 10.10
C ILE A 118 -33.23 0.08 9.09
N VAL A 119 -33.28 0.57 7.86
CA VAL A 119 -32.37 0.18 6.78
C VAL A 119 -31.69 1.39 6.18
N VAL A 120 -30.49 1.18 5.66
CA VAL A 120 -29.80 2.11 4.76
C VAL A 120 -29.53 1.35 3.45
N PRO A 121 -30.48 1.37 2.50
CA PRO A 121 -30.44 0.49 1.34
C PRO A 121 -29.18 0.62 0.49
N GLN A 122 -28.70 1.84 0.32
CA GLN A 122 -27.49 2.15 -0.46
C GLN A 122 -26.20 1.60 0.15
N TYR A 123 -26.22 1.18 1.42
CA TYR A 123 -25.04 0.72 2.14
C TYR A 123 -25.23 -0.68 2.76
N ASN A 124 -26.29 -1.42 2.43
CA ASN A 124 -26.56 -2.75 3.02
C ASN A 124 -26.45 -2.71 4.56
N THR A 125 -27.05 -1.69 5.17
CA THR A 125 -27.01 -1.49 6.62
C THR A 125 -28.39 -1.74 7.19
N HIS A 126 -28.44 -2.49 8.30
CA HIS A 126 -29.66 -2.81 9.05
C HIS A 126 -29.40 -2.52 10.52
N GLY A 127 -30.39 -1.97 11.21
CA GLY A 127 -30.19 -1.55 12.59
C GLY A 127 -31.49 -1.35 13.32
N SER A 128 -31.37 -1.03 14.59
CA SER A 128 -32.50 -0.67 15.43
C SER A 128 -32.17 0.54 16.27
N TYR A 129 -33.17 1.39 16.52
CA TYR A 129 -33.02 2.55 17.38
C TYR A 129 -34.21 2.70 18.33
N PHE A 130 -33.95 3.43 19.40
CA PHE A 130 -34.93 3.82 20.40
C PHE A 130 -34.73 5.30 20.76
N ILE A 131 -35.84 6.04 20.86
CA ILE A 131 -35.86 7.46 21.25
C ILE A 131 -36.56 7.60 22.60
N MET A 132 -35.90 8.27 23.55
CA MET A 132 -36.52 8.59 24.84
C MET A 132 -37.39 9.83 24.74
N ASN A 133 -38.53 9.84 25.44
CA ASN A 133 -39.50 10.94 25.41
C ASN A 133 -39.12 12.14 26.33
N ARG A 134 -37.93 12.13 26.93
CA ARG A 134 -37.47 13.21 27.82
C ARG A 134 -36.42 14.05 27.11
N ARG A 135 -36.63 15.37 27.04
CA ARG A 135 -35.63 16.29 26.46
C ARG A 135 -34.28 16.21 27.18
N THR A 136 -33.20 16.39 26.41
CA THR A 136 -31.83 16.34 26.91
C THR A 136 -30.99 17.45 26.26
N THR A 137 -29.79 17.68 26.80
CA THR A 137 -28.81 18.58 26.16
C THR A 137 -28.46 18.05 24.76
N PRO A 138 -28.52 18.90 23.73
CA PRO A 138 -28.28 18.51 22.34
C PRO A 138 -26.85 17.97 22.14
N HIS A 139 -26.69 17.07 21.17
CA HIS A 139 -25.38 16.61 20.77
C HIS A 139 -24.53 17.75 20.19
N ARG A 140 -23.19 17.65 20.30
CA ARG A 140 -22.27 18.74 19.89
C ARG A 140 -22.37 19.15 18.42
N THR A 141 -22.85 18.26 17.56
CA THR A 141 -23.03 18.50 16.11
C THR A 141 -24.46 18.87 15.74
N THR A 142 -25.38 18.91 16.71
CA THR A 142 -26.76 19.32 16.50
C THR A 142 -26.81 20.81 16.16
N PRO A 143 -27.59 21.23 15.14
CA PRO A 143 -27.71 22.62 14.76
C PRO A 143 -28.37 23.44 15.88
N PRO A 144 -28.05 24.74 16.00
CA PRO A 144 -28.62 25.60 17.03
C PRO A 144 -30.16 25.66 17.01
N SER A 145 -30.77 25.49 15.84
CA SER A 145 -32.23 25.42 15.67
C SER A 145 -32.88 24.29 16.45
N CYS A 146 -32.14 23.22 16.75
CA CYS A 146 -32.61 22.02 17.43
C CYS A 146 -32.28 21.97 18.93
N ALA A 147 -31.70 23.04 19.49
CA ALA A 147 -31.19 23.04 20.86
C ALA A 147 -32.27 22.69 21.91
N ASP A 148 -33.50 23.19 21.71
CA ASP A 148 -34.61 23.00 22.65
C ASP A 148 -35.52 21.80 22.33
N ASP A 149 -35.31 21.11 21.21
CA ASP A 149 -36.16 20.00 20.75
C ASP A 149 -35.33 18.73 20.45
N SER A 150 -34.37 18.46 21.35
CA SER A 150 -33.46 17.32 21.31
C SER A 150 -33.82 16.25 22.33
N PHE A 151 -33.88 15.00 21.88
CA PHE A 151 -34.28 13.81 22.66
C PHE A 151 -33.16 12.77 22.66
N PRO A 152 -32.90 12.02 23.74
CA PRO A 152 -31.90 10.96 23.75
C PRO A 152 -32.20 9.90 22.69
N PHE A 153 -31.17 9.56 21.93
CA PHE A 153 -31.20 8.55 20.88
C PHE A 153 -30.16 7.48 21.18
N TYR A 154 -30.58 6.22 21.11
CA TYR A 154 -29.73 5.05 21.19
C TYR A 154 -30.03 4.14 20.02
N GLY A 155 -28.99 3.64 19.36
CA GLY A 155 -29.16 2.76 18.22
C GLY A 155 -27.99 1.81 18.05
N ASN A 156 -28.20 0.83 17.19
CA ASN A 156 -27.15 0.02 16.65
C ASN A 156 -27.41 -0.24 15.17
N PHE A 157 -26.36 -0.62 14.47
CA PHE A 157 -26.51 -1.16 13.14
C PHE A 157 -25.38 -2.13 12.79
N TYR A 158 -25.71 -3.02 11.87
CA TYR A 158 -24.76 -3.82 11.13
C TYR A 158 -24.70 -3.34 9.69
N HIS A 159 -23.50 -3.16 9.20
CA HIS A 159 -23.19 -2.80 7.82
C HIS A 159 -22.57 -4.01 7.12
N GLY A 160 -23.30 -4.61 6.17
CA GLY A 160 -22.84 -5.81 5.50
C GLY A 160 -21.65 -5.55 4.57
N SER A 161 -20.62 -6.38 4.69
CA SER A 161 -19.41 -6.31 3.87
C SER A 161 -19.55 -7.12 2.57
N ILE A 162 -18.49 -7.19 1.75
CA ILE A 162 -18.42 -8.05 0.57
C ILE A 162 -18.29 -9.53 0.99
N GLY A 163 -17.68 -9.80 2.14
CA GLY A 163 -17.61 -11.14 2.74
C GLY A 163 -18.90 -11.60 3.44
N TYR A 164 -18.86 -12.81 3.99
CA TYR A 164 -19.93 -13.35 4.85
C TYR A 164 -19.88 -12.76 6.27
N TYR A 165 -19.74 -11.44 6.39
CA TYR A 165 -19.77 -10.76 7.68
C TYR A 165 -20.31 -9.34 7.56
N SER A 166 -20.76 -8.80 8.68
CA SER A 166 -21.18 -7.42 8.83
C SER A 166 -20.40 -6.74 9.93
N ILE A 167 -20.15 -5.45 9.73
CA ILE A 167 -19.49 -4.58 10.71
C ILE A 167 -20.56 -4.00 11.64
N TYR A 168 -20.38 -4.16 12.94
CA TYR A 168 -21.25 -3.62 13.97
C TYR A 168 -20.80 -2.22 14.39
N ALA A 169 -21.75 -1.32 14.55
CA ALA A 169 -21.60 -0.10 15.31
C ALA A 169 -22.76 0.07 16.30
N GLU A 170 -22.40 0.57 17.47
CA GLU A 170 -23.35 1.03 18.46
C GLU A 170 -23.26 2.54 18.59
N GLU A 171 -24.40 3.20 18.58
CA GLU A 171 -24.52 4.65 18.46
C GLU A 171 -25.35 5.25 19.59
N SER A 172 -24.92 6.42 20.05
CA SER A 172 -25.64 7.21 21.04
C SER A 172 -25.53 8.70 20.71
N GLY A 173 -26.57 9.45 21.04
CA GLY A 173 -26.61 10.89 20.80
C GLY A 173 -28.00 11.47 21.02
N THR A 174 -28.39 12.39 20.15
CA THR A 174 -29.68 13.09 20.26
C THR A 174 -30.44 13.14 18.94
N PHE A 175 -31.74 12.89 18.99
CA PHE A 175 -32.69 13.09 17.90
C PHE A 175 -33.29 14.50 17.96
N CYS A 176 -33.25 15.22 16.84
CA CYS A 176 -33.99 16.45 16.66
C CYS A 176 -35.32 16.20 15.94
N ARG A 177 -36.41 16.64 16.55
CA ARG A 177 -37.76 16.46 15.97
C ARG A 177 -38.11 17.50 14.90
N LEU A 178 -37.42 18.65 14.86
CA LEU A 178 -37.67 19.69 13.84
C LEU A 178 -37.24 19.29 12.44
N ASP A 179 -36.18 18.48 12.31
CA ASP A 179 -35.61 18.06 11.04
C ASP A 179 -35.54 16.53 10.89
N ASN A 180 -36.13 15.78 11.82
CA ASN A 180 -36.16 14.32 11.85
C ASN A 180 -34.78 13.66 11.70
N THR A 181 -33.75 14.31 12.25
CA THR A 181 -32.35 13.86 12.15
C THR A 181 -31.81 13.46 13.53
N SER A 182 -31.17 12.29 13.61
CA SER A 182 -30.36 11.91 14.76
C SER A 182 -28.91 12.38 14.59
N TYR A 183 -28.35 12.96 15.64
CA TYR A 183 -26.97 13.43 15.73
C TYR A 183 -26.26 12.55 16.73
N VAL A 184 -25.40 11.65 16.25
CA VAL A 184 -24.91 10.52 17.03
C VAL A 184 -23.40 10.37 16.94
N THR A 185 -22.86 9.66 17.90
CA THR A 185 -21.48 9.18 17.92
C THR A 185 -21.46 7.68 18.10
N VAL A 186 -20.48 7.03 17.47
CA VAL A 186 -20.28 5.59 17.61
C VAL A 186 -19.46 5.31 18.86
N SER A 187 -20.04 4.55 19.78
CA SER A 187 -19.45 4.16 21.07
C SER A 187 -18.98 2.71 21.11
N GLY A 188 -19.53 1.84 20.26
CA GLY A 188 -19.18 0.41 20.19
C GLY A 188 -18.87 -0.01 18.76
N LEU A 189 -17.92 -0.94 18.61
CA LEU A 189 -17.50 -1.53 17.33
C LEU A 189 -17.42 -3.04 17.48
N GLY A 190 -17.63 -3.77 16.39
CA GLY A 190 -17.47 -5.21 16.35
C GLY A 190 -17.77 -5.78 14.98
N THR A 191 -17.88 -7.10 14.88
CA THR A 191 -18.22 -7.80 13.64
C THR A 191 -19.03 -9.05 13.93
N TYR A 192 -19.87 -9.48 13.00
CA TYR A 192 -20.62 -10.74 13.13
C TYR A 192 -20.79 -11.43 11.77
N ASP A 193 -20.77 -12.77 11.77
CA ASP A 193 -20.91 -13.61 10.57
C ASP A 193 -22.37 -13.64 10.09
N ILE A 194 -22.85 -12.50 9.61
CA ILE A 194 -24.20 -12.29 9.10
C ILE A 194 -24.14 -11.36 7.89
N ASN A 195 -24.98 -11.56 6.89
CA ASN A 195 -25.12 -10.66 5.75
C ASN A 195 -26.44 -10.91 5.00
N GLY A 196 -26.81 -10.03 4.07
CA GLY A 196 -27.95 -10.19 3.16
C GLY A 196 -29.27 -10.44 3.89
N LEU A 197 -30.01 -11.46 3.45
CA LEU A 197 -31.35 -11.74 4.00
C LEU A 197 -31.34 -12.03 5.51
N GLN A 198 -30.30 -12.72 6.01
CA GLN A 198 -30.20 -13.02 7.43
C GLN A 198 -30.02 -11.73 8.25
N LEU A 199 -29.30 -10.76 7.71
CA LEU A 199 -29.07 -9.48 8.35
C LEU A 199 -30.38 -8.68 8.49
N VAL A 200 -31.25 -8.75 7.49
CA VAL A 200 -32.57 -8.09 7.51
C VAL A 200 -33.47 -8.64 8.62
N MET A 201 -33.29 -9.92 8.98
CA MET A 201 -34.12 -10.63 9.95
C MET A 201 -33.47 -10.72 11.34
N ASP A 202 -32.30 -10.11 11.55
CA ASP A 202 -31.60 -10.17 12.83
C ASP A 202 -32.35 -9.35 13.89
N ARG A 203 -32.71 -10.02 14.99
CA ARG A 203 -33.36 -9.40 16.15
C ARG A 203 -32.39 -9.04 17.27
N GLY A 204 -31.10 -9.34 17.11
CA GLY A 204 -30.13 -9.24 18.18
C GLY A 204 -30.11 -10.48 19.08
N GLY A 205 -29.27 -10.44 20.13
CA GLY A 205 -29.12 -11.55 21.07
C GLY A 205 -28.31 -11.13 22.30
N LEU A 206 -28.58 -11.77 23.44
CA LEU A 206 -28.04 -11.41 24.77
C LEU A 206 -26.59 -11.84 25.02
N GLY A 207 -25.90 -12.40 24.02
CA GLY A 207 -24.55 -12.94 24.17
C GLY A 207 -23.53 -12.22 23.29
N TYR A 208 -22.26 -12.42 23.61
CA TYR A 208 -21.15 -11.94 22.79
C TYR A 208 -21.23 -12.45 21.36
N ARG A 209 -21.06 -11.52 20.42
CA ARG A 209 -21.02 -11.76 18.99
C ARG A 209 -19.62 -11.44 18.46
N ARG A 210 -19.17 -12.22 17.47
CA ARG A 210 -17.91 -12.01 16.76
C ARG A 210 -17.98 -12.65 15.37
N SER A 211 -17.19 -12.15 14.42
CA SER A 211 -17.04 -12.77 13.10
C SER A 211 -15.79 -13.64 13.04
N TYR A 212 -15.96 -14.95 12.85
CA TYR A 212 -14.84 -15.85 12.59
C TYR A 212 -14.26 -15.62 11.19
N TRP A 213 -15.11 -15.22 10.23
CA TRP A 213 -14.66 -14.89 8.87
C TRP A 213 -13.72 -13.69 8.87
N TYR A 214 -14.08 -12.61 9.56
CA TYR A 214 -13.26 -11.41 9.70
C TYR A 214 -11.95 -11.72 10.43
N ILE A 215 -12.01 -12.49 11.52
CA ILE A 215 -10.80 -12.93 12.24
C ILE A 215 -9.87 -13.67 11.30
N PHE A 216 -10.36 -14.64 10.53
CA PHE A 216 -9.55 -15.45 9.64
C PHE A 216 -8.91 -14.60 8.51
N THR A 217 -9.73 -13.86 7.78
CA THR A 217 -9.29 -13.06 6.62
C THR A 217 -8.41 -11.88 7.04
N GLY A 218 -8.75 -11.19 8.12
CA GLY A 218 -7.94 -10.11 8.69
C GLY A 218 -6.61 -10.60 9.25
N THR A 219 -6.58 -11.76 9.94
CA THR A 219 -5.32 -12.38 10.38
C THR A 219 -4.43 -12.74 9.18
N ALA A 220 -5.01 -13.33 8.12
CA ALA A 220 -4.27 -13.63 6.90
C ALA A 220 -3.66 -12.37 6.28
N PHE A 221 -4.42 -11.27 6.22
CA PHE A 221 -3.93 -10.00 5.69
C PHE A 221 -2.83 -9.38 6.55
N ILE A 222 -2.94 -9.43 7.88
CA ILE A 222 -1.91 -8.98 8.82
C ILE A 222 -0.62 -9.80 8.65
N LEU A 223 -0.73 -11.12 8.48
CA LEU A 223 0.43 -11.99 8.24
C LEU A 223 1.13 -11.62 6.94
N VAL A 224 0.39 -11.43 5.85
CA VAL A 224 0.94 -10.98 4.56
C VAL A 224 1.69 -9.65 4.73
N ARG A 225 1.09 -8.67 5.42
CA ARG A 225 1.72 -7.37 5.70
C ARG A 225 2.96 -7.50 6.57
N SER A 226 2.94 -8.38 7.57
CA SER A 226 4.08 -8.65 8.45
C SER A 226 5.26 -9.25 7.67
N PHE A 227 4.99 -10.22 6.79
CA PHE A 227 6.03 -10.79 5.91
C PHE A 227 6.58 -9.75 4.93
N MET A 228 5.72 -8.91 4.36
CA MET A 228 6.12 -7.80 3.50
C MET A 228 7.05 -6.81 4.24
N LEU A 229 6.70 -6.42 5.47
CA LEU A 229 7.51 -5.52 6.30
C LEU A 229 8.85 -6.16 6.69
N ARG A 230 8.85 -7.43 7.11
CA ARG A 230 10.08 -8.17 7.39
C ARG A 230 10.99 -8.21 6.16
N ARG A 231 10.43 -8.48 4.99
CA ARG A 231 11.16 -8.48 3.72
C ARG A 231 11.77 -7.12 3.41
N SER A 232 10.96 -6.07 3.52
CA SER A 232 11.39 -4.69 3.31
C SER A 232 12.53 -4.32 4.27
N PHE A 233 12.39 -4.63 5.56
CA PHE A 233 13.41 -4.36 6.58
C PHE A 233 14.77 -4.96 6.21
N VAL A 234 14.80 -6.24 5.83
CA VAL A 234 16.04 -6.90 5.44
C VAL A 234 16.63 -6.28 4.16
N SER A 235 15.79 -5.94 3.18
CA SER A 235 16.24 -5.27 1.95
C SER A 235 16.85 -3.90 2.25
N CYS A 236 16.15 -3.08 3.02
CA CYS A 236 16.60 -1.76 3.49
C CYS A 236 17.90 -1.84 4.29
N ARG A 237 18.02 -2.81 5.21
CA ARG A 237 19.22 -3.01 6.00
C ARG A 237 20.42 -3.37 5.12
N ARG A 238 20.26 -4.32 4.18
CA ARG A 238 21.33 -4.72 3.27
C ARG A 238 21.74 -3.59 2.33
N PHE A 239 20.77 -2.84 1.82
CA PHE A 239 21.04 -1.67 0.98
C PHE A 239 21.80 -0.58 1.73
N ALA A 240 21.38 -0.26 2.96
CA ALA A 240 22.09 0.71 3.79
C ALA A 240 23.53 0.26 4.10
N GLN A 241 23.72 -1.01 4.48
CA GLN A 241 25.06 -1.58 4.71
C GLN A 241 25.96 -1.45 3.47
N ARG A 242 25.42 -1.73 2.28
CA ARG A 242 26.18 -1.58 1.03
C ARG A 242 26.54 -0.11 0.75
N CYS A 243 25.62 0.82 0.98
CA CYS A 243 25.91 2.24 0.84
C CYS A 243 27.00 2.69 1.82
N ASP A 244 26.94 2.26 3.08
CA ASP A 244 27.97 2.55 4.08
C ASP A 244 29.33 1.94 3.67
N GLN A 245 29.35 0.72 3.12
CA GLN A 245 30.58 0.08 2.59
C GLN A 245 31.17 0.80 1.37
N MET A 246 30.33 1.37 0.51
CA MET A 246 30.73 2.17 -0.64
C MET A 246 31.03 3.63 -0.28
N ALA A 247 30.95 4.02 1.01
CA ALA A 247 31.10 5.40 1.50
C ALA A 247 30.13 6.39 0.82
N GLU A 248 28.92 5.92 0.56
CA GLU A 248 27.96 6.53 -0.34
C GLU A 248 26.75 7.08 0.42
N SER A 249 26.56 8.40 0.43
CA SER A 249 25.47 9.00 1.20
C SER A 249 24.09 8.85 0.54
N ILE A 250 23.03 8.98 1.33
CA ILE A 250 21.64 8.98 0.84
C ILE A 250 20.86 10.19 1.35
N ARG A 251 20.02 10.76 0.50
CA ARG A 251 19.05 11.79 0.91
C ARG A 251 17.77 11.15 1.44
N ILE A 252 17.02 11.88 2.27
CA ILE A 252 15.74 11.38 2.81
C ILE A 252 14.77 11.01 1.68
N GLN A 253 14.67 11.82 0.63
CA GLN A 253 13.80 11.54 -0.52
C GLN A 253 14.17 10.23 -1.23
N GLU A 254 15.47 9.99 -1.45
CA GLU A 254 15.98 8.75 -2.05
C GLU A 254 15.72 7.54 -1.15
N ALA A 255 15.86 7.70 0.16
CA ALA A 255 15.53 6.68 1.13
C ALA A 255 14.02 6.35 1.13
N VAL A 256 13.14 7.35 0.98
CA VAL A 256 11.68 7.15 0.85
C VAL A 256 11.36 6.32 -0.40
N VAL A 257 11.97 6.65 -1.54
CA VAL A 257 11.81 5.90 -2.80
C VAL A 257 12.20 4.43 -2.58
N TYR A 258 13.41 4.17 -2.10
CA TYR A 258 13.90 2.80 -1.90
C TYR A 258 13.00 2.01 -0.92
N VAL A 259 12.63 2.62 0.20
CA VAL A 259 11.76 2.01 1.21
C VAL A 259 10.40 1.67 0.62
N GLN A 260 9.78 2.58 -0.14
CA GLN A 260 8.47 2.33 -0.77
C GLN A 260 8.53 1.22 -1.83
N GLU A 261 9.58 1.14 -2.65
CA GLU A 261 9.76 0.02 -3.60
C GLU A 261 9.94 -1.31 -2.87
N SER A 262 10.67 -1.31 -1.75
CA SER A 262 10.89 -2.51 -0.95
C SER A 262 9.60 -3.05 -0.29
N MET A 263 8.59 -2.20 -0.12
CA MET A 263 7.28 -2.50 0.48
C MET A 263 6.18 -2.76 -0.57
N ARG A 264 6.56 -3.13 -1.80
CA ARG A 264 5.61 -3.62 -2.79
C ARG A 264 4.80 -4.80 -2.22
N LEU A 265 3.49 -4.84 -2.45
CA LEU A 265 2.61 -5.87 -1.89
C LEU A 265 2.82 -7.23 -2.57
N SER A 266 2.92 -7.22 -3.90
CA SER A 266 3.26 -8.39 -4.72
C SER A 266 4.77 -8.62 -4.72
N ALA A 267 5.21 -9.89 -4.71
CA ALA A 267 6.61 -10.22 -4.94
C ALA A 267 6.94 -10.22 -6.46
N HIS A 268 8.22 -10.18 -6.79
CA HIS A 268 8.69 -10.44 -8.15
C HIS A 268 8.27 -11.86 -8.57
N GLY A 269 7.73 -12.00 -9.79
CA GLY A 269 7.19 -13.27 -10.29
C GLY A 269 5.78 -13.63 -9.78
N ALA A 270 5.07 -12.72 -9.08
CA ALA A 270 3.67 -12.94 -8.71
C ALA A 270 2.77 -13.13 -9.95
N LYS A 271 2.01 -14.23 -9.99
CA LYS A 271 0.93 -14.45 -10.96
C LYS A 271 -0.28 -13.57 -10.65
N ASN A 272 -1.13 -13.33 -11.65
CA ASN A 272 -2.35 -12.54 -11.47
C ASN A 272 -3.32 -13.12 -10.44
N PHE A 273 -3.43 -14.46 -10.33
CA PHE A 273 -4.22 -15.07 -9.26
C PHE A 273 -3.77 -14.64 -7.85
N HIS A 274 -2.45 -14.59 -7.59
CA HIS A 274 -1.94 -14.08 -6.31
C HIS A 274 -2.30 -12.61 -6.11
N ARG A 275 -2.24 -11.79 -7.17
CA ARG A 275 -2.62 -10.37 -7.13
C ARG A 275 -4.11 -10.18 -6.87
N THR A 276 -4.98 -11.02 -7.46
CA THR A 276 -6.42 -11.03 -7.21
C THR A 276 -6.72 -11.36 -5.75
N LEU A 277 -6.05 -12.38 -5.18
CA LEU A 277 -6.20 -12.70 -3.75
C LEU A 277 -5.75 -11.54 -2.85
N LEU A 278 -4.61 -10.91 -3.16
CA LEU A 278 -4.14 -9.73 -2.42
C LEU A 278 -5.09 -8.55 -2.56
N LEU A 279 -5.66 -8.33 -3.75
CA LEU A 279 -6.63 -7.27 -3.99
C LEU A 279 -7.91 -7.52 -3.18
N PHE A 280 -8.40 -8.76 -3.13
CA PHE A 280 -9.54 -9.13 -2.29
C PHE A 280 -9.27 -8.80 -0.82
N LEU A 281 -8.15 -9.25 -0.26
CA LEU A 281 -7.78 -8.94 1.14
C LEU A 281 -7.63 -7.43 1.37
N LEU A 282 -7.04 -6.71 0.42
CA LEU A 282 -6.84 -5.26 0.52
C LEU A 282 -8.17 -4.50 0.52
N VAL A 283 -9.13 -4.90 -0.32
CA VAL A 283 -10.45 -4.26 -0.40
C VAL A 283 -11.30 -4.65 0.81
N ASP A 284 -11.46 -5.94 1.08
CA ASP A 284 -12.35 -6.47 2.11
C ASP A 284 -11.89 -6.13 3.53
N GLN A 285 -10.57 -6.19 3.80
CA GLN A 285 -10.04 -5.96 5.15
C GLN A 285 -9.44 -4.56 5.34
N GLY A 286 -8.86 -3.97 4.30
CA GLY A 286 -8.25 -2.63 4.36
C GLY A 286 -9.26 -1.53 4.07
N VAL A 287 -9.72 -1.44 2.82
CA VAL A 287 -10.56 -0.33 2.35
C VAL A 287 -11.90 -0.29 3.10
N MET A 288 -12.61 -1.41 3.23
CA MET A 288 -13.92 -1.44 3.90
C MET A 288 -13.83 -1.08 5.38
N SER A 289 -12.87 -1.66 6.11
CA SER A 289 -12.64 -1.35 7.54
C SER A 289 -12.31 0.13 7.76
N ASP A 290 -11.41 0.69 6.94
CA ASP A 290 -11.00 2.10 7.07
C ASP A 290 -12.12 3.05 6.65
N PHE A 291 -12.88 2.68 5.63
CA PHE A 291 -14.04 3.44 5.19
C PHE A 291 -15.12 3.52 6.28
N PHE A 292 -15.39 2.38 6.94
CA PHE A 292 -16.31 2.33 8.07
C PHE A 292 -15.81 3.16 9.25
N LEU A 293 -14.54 3.02 9.63
CA LEU A 293 -13.94 3.78 10.73
C LEU A 293 -13.92 5.28 10.45
N LEU A 294 -13.62 5.68 9.22
CA LEU A 294 -13.69 7.09 8.83
C LEU A 294 -15.12 7.64 8.92
N SER A 295 -16.10 6.82 8.54
CA SER A 295 -17.51 7.19 8.60
C SER A 295 -18.05 7.23 10.03
N THR A 296 -17.35 6.65 11.01
CA THR A 296 -17.84 6.50 12.40
C THR A 296 -17.01 7.27 13.44
N GLN A 297 -15.74 7.56 13.16
CA GLN A 297 -14.84 8.24 14.09
C GLN A 297 -14.75 9.74 13.81
N GLU A 298 -14.97 10.55 14.86
CA GLU A 298 -14.82 12.01 14.78
C GLU A 298 -13.40 12.47 15.18
N GLY A 299 -13.07 13.71 14.83
CA GLY A 299 -11.88 14.40 15.34
C GLY A 299 -10.55 13.89 14.77
N LEU A 300 -9.50 13.88 15.60
CA LEU A 300 -8.14 13.55 15.19
C LEU A 300 -8.01 12.10 14.68
N PHE A 301 -8.72 11.16 15.31
CA PHE A 301 -8.69 9.75 14.93
C PHE A 301 -9.29 9.54 13.54
N GLY A 302 -10.43 10.17 13.22
CA GLY A 302 -11.00 10.12 11.87
C GLY A 302 -10.04 10.68 10.81
N ARG A 303 -9.33 11.77 11.11
CA ARG A 303 -8.31 12.34 10.21
C ARG A 303 -7.13 11.40 9.98
N ILE A 304 -6.66 10.72 11.04
CA ILE A 304 -5.59 9.72 10.93
C ILE A 304 -6.07 8.52 10.10
N GLN A 305 -7.33 8.08 10.28
CA GLN A 305 -7.90 6.99 9.49
C GLN A 305 -7.96 7.31 8.00
N ALA A 306 -8.23 8.57 7.65
CA ALA A 306 -8.26 9.01 6.26
C ALA A 306 -6.91 8.83 5.54
N ILE A 307 -5.79 8.96 6.28
CA ILE A 307 -4.45 8.68 5.75
C ILE A 307 -4.30 7.18 5.43
N SER A 308 -4.78 6.32 6.34
CA SER A 308 -4.77 4.87 6.16
C SER A 308 -5.62 4.43 4.97
N LEU A 309 -6.82 5.00 4.83
CA LEU A 309 -7.72 4.75 3.70
C LEU A 309 -7.04 5.13 2.37
N GLY A 310 -6.42 6.30 2.32
CA GLY A 310 -5.66 6.74 1.16
C GLY A 310 -4.56 5.74 0.77
N TYR A 311 -3.79 5.27 1.76
CA TYR A 311 -2.75 4.26 1.55
C TYR A 311 -3.30 2.95 0.98
N HIS A 312 -4.46 2.48 1.47
CA HIS A 312 -5.12 1.29 0.93
C HIS A 312 -5.65 1.50 -0.49
N LEU A 313 -6.29 2.64 -0.79
CA LEU A 313 -6.76 2.99 -2.14
C LEU A 313 -5.60 3.10 -3.14
N SER A 314 -4.48 3.70 -2.73
CA SER A 314 -3.24 3.74 -3.51
C SER A 314 -2.71 2.34 -3.81
N GLY A 315 -2.78 1.44 -2.82
CA GLY A 315 -2.47 0.01 -2.99
C GLY A 315 -3.39 -0.68 -3.99
N VAL A 316 -4.69 -0.39 -3.97
CA VAL A 316 -5.68 -0.92 -4.92
C VAL A 316 -5.31 -0.49 -6.34
N MET A 317 -5.10 0.82 -6.55
CA MET A 317 -4.67 1.36 -7.85
C MET A 317 -3.39 0.71 -8.35
N SER A 318 -2.37 0.61 -7.50
CA SER A 318 -1.09 0.00 -7.83
C SER A 318 -1.26 -1.47 -8.22
N MET A 319 -2.04 -2.25 -7.47
CA MET A 319 -2.26 -3.67 -7.75
C MET A 319 -3.04 -3.89 -9.04
N MET A 320 -4.08 -3.08 -9.28
CA MET A 320 -4.84 -3.12 -10.53
C MET A 320 -3.95 -2.78 -11.73
N PHE A 321 -3.15 -1.73 -11.62
CA PHE A 321 -2.24 -1.33 -12.68
C PHE A 321 -1.18 -2.40 -12.96
N GLU A 322 -0.59 -3.02 -11.92
CA GLU A 322 0.35 -4.13 -12.09
C GLU A 322 -0.28 -5.33 -12.80
N MET A 323 -1.54 -5.66 -12.52
CA MET A 323 -2.26 -6.73 -13.22
C MET A 323 -2.39 -6.39 -14.72
N VAL A 324 -2.87 -5.20 -15.06
CA VAL A 324 -3.00 -4.72 -16.45
C VAL A 324 -1.64 -4.72 -17.16
N GLU A 325 -0.58 -4.28 -16.48
CA GLU A 325 0.78 -4.25 -17.01
C GLU A 325 1.28 -5.65 -17.34
N THR A 326 1.07 -6.63 -16.46
CA THR A 326 1.49 -8.02 -16.72
C THR A 326 0.62 -8.78 -17.72
N MET A 327 -0.60 -8.30 -18.00
CA MET A 327 -1.43 -8.84 -19.07
C MET A 327 -1.03 -8.29 -20.45
N ASN A 328 -0.06 -7.38 -20.53
CA ASN A 328 0.35 -6.69 -21.75
C ASN A 328 -0.82 -6.00 -22.48
N TRP A 329 -1.78 -5.47 -21.73
CA TRP A 329 -2.97 -4.79 -22.27
C TRP A 329 -2.72 -3.34 -22.68
N MET A 330 -1.53 -2.80 -22.41
CA MET A 330 -1.15 -1.43 -22.75
C MET A 330 0.12 -1.42 -23.59
N SER A 331 0.17 -0.50 -24.56
CA SER A 331 1.42 -0.20 -25.27
C SER A 331 2.45 0.39 -24.30
N GLU A 332 3.72 0.27 -24.63
CA GLU A 332 4.80 0.77 -23.78
C GLU A 332 4.74 2.28 -23.57
N THR A 333 4.41 3.05 -24.61
CA THR A 333 4.23 4.51 -24.52
C THR A 333 3.11 4.87 -23.54
N LEU A 334 1.96 4.19 -23.63
CA LEU A 334 0.83 4.43 -22.73
C LEU A 334 1.16 4.02 -21.30
N ARG A 335 1.83 2.87 -21.11
CA ARG A 335 2.31 2.37 -19.82
C ARG A 335 3.21 3.40 -19.13
N CYS A 336 4.20 3.94 -19.83
CA CYS A 336 5.11 4.95 -19.31
C CYS A 336 4.38 6.26 -18.99
N GLN A 337 3.49 6.72 -19.89
CA GLN A 337 2.70 7.93 -19.68
C GLN A 337 1.82 7.81 -18.42
N VAL A 338 1.10 6.70 -18.27
CA VAL A 338 0.25 6.45 -17.09
C VAL A 338 1.10 6.39 -15.81
N LYS A 339 2.27 5.71 -15.85
CA LYS A 339 3.17 5.70 -14.68
C LYS A 339 3.63 7.10 -14.29
N ARG A 340 4.07 7.92 -15.23
CA ARG A 340 4.53 9.29 -14.95
C ARG A 340 3.38 10.18 -14.44
N LEU A 341 2.17 10.00 -14.97
CA LEU A 341 1.01 10.82 -14.61
C LEU A 341 0.39 10.42 -13.26
N LEU A 342 0.25 9.12 -12.98
CA LEU A 342 -0.55 8.61 -11.85
C LEU A 342 0.27 7.87 -10.78
N PHE A 343 1.46 7.37 -11.13
CA PHE A 343 2.30 6.55 -10.25
C PHE A 343 3.69 7.16 -10.13
N ASN A 344 3.75 8.40 -9.63
CA ASN A 344 5.00 9.10 -9.32
C ASN A 344 5.09 9.47 -7.84
N TYR A 345 6.32 9.54 -7.30
CA TYR A 345 6.53 9.80 -5.87
C TYR A 345 6.19 11.22 -5.43
N GLU A 346 6.24 12.19 -6.34
CA GLU A 346 6.00 13.59 -6.04
C GLU A 346 4.52 13.86 -5.75
N THR A 347 3.63 13.22 -6.50
CA THR A 347 2.19 13.47 -6.41
C THR A 347 1.42 12.35 -5.73
N VAL A 348 2.05 11.17 -5.50
CA VAL A 348 1.35 10.01 -4.91
C VAL A 348 0.58 10.48 -3.68
N LEU A 349 1.28 10.97 -2.65
CA LEU A 349 0.79 11.43 -1.34
C LEU A 349 -0.21 12.59 -1.40
N ILE A 350 -0.09 13.46 -2.41
CA ILE A 350 -0.98 14.61 -2.58
C ILE A 350 -2.40 14.14 -2.89
N GLY A 351 -2.52 13.10 -3.72
CA GLY A 351 -3.81 12.54 -4.10
C GLY A 351 -4.55 11.92 -2.91
N GLU A 352 -3.87 11.15 -2.05
CA GLU A 352 -4.50 10.61 -0.84
C GLU A 352 -4.88 11.73 0.14
N PHE A 353 -4.03 12.73 0.31
CA PHE A 353 -4.29 13.83 1.23
C PHE A 353 -5.53 14.65 0.81
N ILE A 354 -5.64 15.03 -0.47
CA ILE A 354 -6.81 15.76 -0.97
C ILE A 354 -8.06 14.91 -0.85
N THR A 355 -7.97 13.61 -1.19
CA THR A 355 -9.10 12.68 -1.07
C THR A 355 -9.57 12.59 0.38
N ALA A 356 -8.65 12.46 1.34
CA ALA A 356 -8.96 12.46 2.77
C ALA A 356 -9.71 13.73 3.22
N VAL A 357 -9.33 14.91 2.71
CA VAL A 357 -9.98 16.19 3.04
C VAL A 357 -11.39 16.27 2.43
N VAL A 358 -11.58 15.81 1.20
CA VAL A 358 -12.85 15.95 0.45
C VAL A 358 -13.84 14.84 0.79
N LEU A 359 -13.39 13.71 1.36
CA LEU A 359 -14.20 12.50 1.51
C LEU A 359 -15.47 12.71 2.34
N GLN A 360 -15.41 13.43 3.46
CA GLN A 360 -16.62 13.70 4.27
C GLN A 360 -17.67 14.52 3.51
N TYR A 361 -17.22 15.51 2.72
CA TYR A 361 -18.10 16.29 1.86
C TYR A 361 -18.70 15.41 0.75
N TYR A 362 -17.88 14.55 0.14
CA TYR A 362 -18.33 13.62 -0.89
C TYR A 362 -19.40 12.65 -0.35
N LEU A 363 -19.21 12.09 0.85
CA LEU A 363 -20.19 11.22 1.51
C LEU A 363 -21.52 11.92 1.76
N THR A 364 -21.47 13.13 2.31
CA THR A 364 -22.67 13.94 2.54
C THR A 364 -23.37 14.28 1.23
N SER A 365 -22.61 14.56 0.16
CA SER A 365 -23.17 14.83 -1.16
C SER A 365 -23.82 13.59 -1.78
N LEU A 366 -23.23 12.40 -1.63
CA LEU A 366 -23.83 11.14 -2.07
C LEU A 366 -25.15 10.86 -1.36
N SER A 367 -25.18 11.09 -0.04
CA SER A 367 -26.39 10.96 0.76
C SER A 367 -27.49 11.94 0.34
N ARG A 368 -27.15 13.15 -0.12
CA ARG A 368 -28.15 14.11 -0.65
C ARG A 368 -28.56 13.84 -2.09
N SER A 369 -27.89 12.91 -2.77
CA SER A 369 -28.19 12.56 -4.17
C SER A 369 -29.41 11.65 -4.28
N ARG A 370 -29.76 11.28 -5.53
CA ARG A 370 -30.83 10.30 -5.81
C ARG A 370 -30.55 8.90 -5.27
N LEU A 371 -29.35 8.63 -4.75
CA LEU A 371 -29.04 7.39 -4.05
C LEU A 371 -29.88 7.18 -2.79
N LYS A 372 -30.49 8.22 -2.23
CA LYS A 372 -31.42 8.09 -1.10
C LYS A 372 -32.72 7.37 -1.48
N ASP A 373 -33.11 7.41 -2.76
CA ASP A 373 -34.39 6.89 -3.25
C ASP A 373 -34.26 5.44 -3.74
N THR A 374 -33.24 4.70 -3.27
CA THR A 374 -32.96 3.32 -3.71
C THR A 374 -33.71 2.24 -2.95
N GLU A 375 -34.48 2.60 -1.91
CA GLU A 375 -35.25 1.66 -1.09
C GLU A 375 -36.16 0.75 -1.94
N PRO A 376 -37.03 1.25 -2.83
CA PRO A 376 -37.92 0.38 -3.60
C PRO A 376 -37.16 -0.61 -4.50
N ALA A 377 -36.01 -0.18 -5.03
CA ALA A 377 -35.15 -1.06 -5.83
C ALA A 377 -34.43 -2.12 -4.97
N ALA A 378 -34.05 -1.77 -3.74
CA ALA A 378 -33.40 -2.69 -2.81
C ALA A 378 -34.37 -3.76 -2.31
N GLU A 379 -35.63 -3.43 -2.07
CA GLU A 379 -36.67 -4.39 -1.71
C GLU A 379 -36.96 -5.39 -2.84
N VAL A 380 -36.98 -4.92 -4.08
CA VAL A 380 -37.23 -5.78 -5.25
C VAL A 380 -36.04 -6.69 -5.56
N VAL A 381 -34.81 -6.17 -5.48
CA VAL A 381 -33.62 -6.91 -5.93
C VAL A 381 -32.88 -7.56 -4.77
N SER A 382 -32.27 -6.74 -3.91
CA SER A 382 -31.63 -7.12 -2.65
C SER A 382 -30.92 -5.91 -2.05
N TYR A 383 -31.03 -5.73 -0.73
CA TYR A 383 -30.20 -4.81 0.05
C TYR A 383 -28.70 -5.04 -0.15
N TYR A 384 -28.27 -6.30 -0.31
CA TYR A 384 -26.87 -6.63 -0.54
C TYR A 384 -26.35 -6.08 -1.88
N LEU A 385 -27.11 -6.30 -2.97
CA LEU A 385 -26.69 -5.85 -4.30
C LEU A 385 -26.70 -4.32 -4.39
N MET A 386 -27.73 -3.66 -3.83
CA MET A 386 -27.80 -2.21 -3.81
C MET A 386 -26.68 -1.60 -2.95
N GLY A 387 -26.34 -2.24 -1.84
CA GLY A 387 -25.15 -1.91 -1.07
C GLY A 387 -23.87 -1.99 -1.91
N LEU A 388 -23.67 -3.08 -2.66
CA LEU A 388 -22.49 -3.24 -3.53
C LEU A 388 -22.41 -2.11 -4.57
N ILE A 389 -23.53 -1.75 -5.19
CA ILE A 389 -23.60 -0.64 -6.14
C ILE A 389 -23.22 0.68 -5.46
N GLY A 390 -23.76 0.95 -4.27
CA GLY A 390 -23.44 2.15 -3.49
C GLY A 390 -21.93 2.25 -3.16
N HIS A 391 -21.31 1.14 -2.77
CA HIS A 391 -19.87 1.08 -2.51
C HIS A 391 -19.04 1.27 -3.78
N ILE A 392 -19.48 0.74 -4.93
CA ILE A 392 -18.82 0.97 -6.21
C ILE A 392 -18.86 2.46 -6.57
N VAL A 393 -20.01 3.12 -6.46
CA VAL A 393 -20.14 4.57 -6.72
C VAL A 393 -19.22 5.38 -5.82
N LEU A 394 -19.18 5.03 -4.54
CA LEU A 394 -18.28 5.65 -3.57
C LEU A 394 -16.80 5.45 -3.92
N ALA A 395 -16.38 4.20 -4.19
CA ALA A 395 -15.01 3.86 -4.52
C ALA A 395 -14.56 4.53 -5.83
N LEU A 396 -15.42 4.55 -6.86
CA LEU A 396 -15.16 5.22 -8.13
C LEU A 396 -15.01 6.73 -7.97
N GLY A 397 -15.81 7.37 -7.12
CA GLY A 397 -15.65 8.79 -6.83
C GLY A 397 -14.34 9.11 -6.13
N CYS A 398 -13.96 8.33 -5.09
CA CYS A 398 -12.67 8.47 -4.43
C CYS A 398 -11.52 8.27 -5.41
N LEU A 399 -11.59 7.23 -6.24
CA LEU A 399 -10.60 6.94 -7.28
C LEU A 399 -10.50 8.09 -8.29
N THR A 400 -11.62 8.68 -8.70
CA THR A 400 -11.65 9.81 -9.63
C THR A 400 -10.94 11.02 -9.04
N ILE A 401 -11.17 11.34 -7.77
CA ILE A 401 -10.47 12.43 -7.06
C ILE A 401 -8.97 12.16 -7.02
N ILE A 402 -8.53 10.95 -6.66
CA ILE A 402 -7.11 10.58 -6.62
C ILE A 402 -6.48 10.71 -8.01
N VAL A 403 -7.10 10.12 -9.04
CA VAL A 403 -6.59 10.12 -10.41
C VAL A 403 -6.48 11.56 -10.93
N PHE A 404 -7.51 12.37 -10.75
CA PHE A 404 -7.53 13.76 -11.20
C PHE A 404 -6.46 14.60 -10.50
N THR A 405 -6.39 14.53 -9.17
CA THR A 405 -5.43 15.32 -8.38
C THR A 405 -3.98 14.94 -8.68
N ARG A 406 -3.69 13.65 -8.83
CA ARG A 406 -2.35 13.18 -9.23
C ARG A 406 -1.99 13.62 -10.65
N ALA A 407 -2.91 13.49 -11.60
CA ALA A 407 -2.65 13.89 -12.98
C ALA A 407 -2.39 15.40 -13.10
N VAL A 408 -3.23 16.23 -12.48
CA VAL A 408 -3.05 17.69 -12.46
C VAL A 408 -1.75 18.05 -11.75
N GLY A 409 -1.47 17.43 -10.60
CA GLY A 409 -0.23 17.63 -9.86
C GLY A 409 1.02 17.27 -10.70
N ALA A 410 0.97 16.17 -11.44
CA ALA A 410 2.10 15.69 -12.24
C ALA A 410 2.34 16.59 -13.45
N ILE A 411 1.27 17.02 -14.12
CA ILE A 411 1.35 17.99 -15.23
C ILE A 411 1.94 19.30 -14.73
N GLY A 412 1.41 19.83 -13.61
CA GLY A 412 1.92 21.07 -13.01
C GLY A 412 3.38 20.96 -12.59
N PHE A 413 3.76 19.84 -11.98
CA PHE A 413 5.13 19.57 -11.56
C PHE A 413 6.11 19.48 -12.74
N VAL A 414 5.75 18.72 -13.79
CA VAL A 414 6.58 18.58 -14.99
C VAL A 414 6.73 19.91 -15.72
N TRP A 415 5.64 20.68 -15.83
CA TRP A 415 5.68 22.00 -16.44
C TRP A 415 6.56 22.97 -15.64
N TRP A 416 6.44 22.97 -14.31
CA TRP A 416 7.27 23.80 -13.42
C TRP A 416 8.76 23.45 -13.51
N MET A 417 9.11 22.17 -13.55
CA MET A 417 10.51 21.75 -13.45
C MET A 417 11.24 21.70 -14.79
N PHE A 418 10.55 21.31 -15.87
CA PHE A 418 11.17 21.08 -17.18
C PHE A 418 10.71 22.09 -18.25
N GLY A 419 9.68 22.91 -17.97
CA GLY A 419 9.11 23.85 -18.94
C GLY A 419 8.39 23.20 -20.12
N THR A 420 8.23 21.87 -20.13
CA THR A 420 7.62 21.13 -21.25
C THR A 420 6.88 19.89 -20.77
N SER A 421 5.72 19.60 -21.37
CA SER A 421 4.93 18.39 -21.09
C SER A 421 5.44 17.15 -21.84
N ARG A 422 6.41 17.30 -22.76
CA ARG A 422 6.97 16.19 -23.55
C ARG A 422 7.62 15.10 -22.68
N VAL A 423 8.06 15.46 -21.48
CA VAL A 423 8.58 14.52 -20.47
C VAL A 423 7.55 13.46 -20.09
N LEU A 424 6.24 13.73 -20.20
CA LEU A 424 5.21 12.73 -19.89
C LEU A 424 5.09 11.63 -20.94
N THR A 425 5.46 11.89 -22.19
CA THR A 425 5.22 10.98 -23.32
C THR A 425 6.50 10.41 -23.93
N LYS A 426 7.65 11.06 -23.75
CA LYS A 426 8.92 10.64 -24.40
C LYS A 426 9.41 9.29 -23.86
N ALA A 427 9.84 8.39 -24.75
CA ALA A 427 10.39 7.10 -24.35
C ALA A 427 11.72 7.26 -23.58
N CYS A 428 12.03 6.28 -22.72
CA CYS A 428 13.30 6.21 -22.02
C CYS A 428 13.70 4.74 -21.90
N SER A 429 14.91 4.40 -22.34
CA SER A 429 15.40 3.01 -22.33
C SER A 429 15.40 2.38 -20.92
N VAL A 430 15.61 3.18 -19.88
CA VAL A 430 15.57 2.72 -18.48
C VAL A 430 14.14 2.34 -18.06
N ASP A 431 13.13 3.12 -18.45
CA ASP A 431 11.73 2.81 -18.14
C ASP A 431 11.28 1.53 -18.87
N ALA A 432 11.81 1.28 -20.07
CA ALA A 432 11.62 0.05 -20.81
C ALA A 432 12.26 -1.15 -20.10
N ALA A 433 13.53 -1.04 -19.71
CA ALA A 433 14.25 -2.09 -18.99
C ALA A 433 13.62 -2.42 -17.62
N LEU A 434 13.17 -1.40 -16.88
CA LEU A 434 12.47 -1.58 -15.60
C LEU A 434 11.11 -2.23 -15.79
N GLY A 435 10.37 -1.91 -16.87
CA GLY A 435 9.08 -2.53 -17.15
C GLY A 435 8.14 -2.50 -15.94
N ALA A 436 7.55 -3.66 -15.62
CA ALA A 436 6.69 -3.88 -14.45
C ALA A 436 7.41 -4.08 -13.12
N ARG A 437 8.76 -4.01 -13.09
CA ARG A 437 9.57 -4.24 -11.87
C ARG A 437 9.57 -3.03 -10.94
N SER A 438 9.48 -1.83 -11.49
CA SER A 438 9.31 -0.59 -10.73
C SER A 438 7.83 -0.28 -10.51
N LYS A 439 7.47 0.03 -9.26
CA LYS A 439 6.10 0.38 -8.86
C LYS A 439 5.78 1.84 -9.20
N MET A 440 6.71 2.76 -8.98
CA MET A 440 6.52 4.20 -9.24
C MET A 440 7.77 4.86 -9.83
N ILE A 441 7.55 5.98 -10.52
CA ILE A 441 8.61 6.78 -11.16
C ILE A 441 8.94 8.00 -10.29
N LEU A 442 10.23 8.38 -10.21
CA LEU A 442 10.66 9.62 -9.58
C LEU A 442 10.83 10.71 -10.65
N LEU A 443 9.84 11.61 -10.80
CA LEU A 443 9.86 12.63 -11.85
C LEU A 443 11.04 13.60 -11.70
N SER A 444 11.35 14.02 -10.48
CA SER A 444 12.53 14.82 -10.11
C SER A 444 13.86 14.12 -10.33
N GLY A 445 13.80 12.81 -10.59
CA GLY A 445 14.96 11.99 -10.90
C GLY A 445 15.40 12.06 -12.36
N TYR A 446 14.58 12.62 -13.24
CA TYR A 446 14.93 12.80 -14.64
C TYR A 446 15.84 14.01 -14.88
N VAL A 447 16.50 13.95 -16.02
CA VAL A 447 17.24 15.01 -16.69
C VAL A 447 16.72 15.08 -18.11
N TRP A 448 16.37 16.29 -18.54
CA TRP A 448 15.87 16.57 -19.89
C TRP A 448 16.97 17.27 -20.67
N GLU A 449 17.58 16.55 -21.61
CA GLU A 449 18.72 17.01 -22.41
C GLU A 449 18.46 16.71 -23.88
N ASN A 450 18.60 17.71 -24.76
CA ASN A 450 18.48 17.55 -26.21
C ASN A 450 17.18 16.87 -26.70
N GLY A 451 16.08 17.03 -25.97
CA GLY A 451 14.80 16.38 -26.30
C GLY A 451 14.68 14.92 -25.85
N GLU A 452 15.68 14.42 -25.12
CA GLU A 452 15.78 13.07 -24.60
C GLU A 452 15.71 13.04 -23.08
N LEU A 453 15.33 11.87 -22.53
CA LEU A 453 15.08 11.69 -21.12
C LEU A 453 16.08 10.72 -20.49
N TYR A 454 16.81 11.19 -19.48
CA TYR A 454 17.81 10.43 -18.74
C TYR A 454 17.49 10.39 -17.24
N TYR A 455 17.87 9.32 -16.56
CA TYR A 455 17.83 9.22 -15.10
C TYR A 455 19.18 9.61 -14.50
N ARG A 456 19.13 10.40 -13.42
CA ARG A 456 20.31 10.68 -12.60
C ARG A 456 20.83 9.40 -11.94
N ALA A 457 22.14 9.26 -11.83
CA ALA A 457 22.80 8.18 -11.10
C ALA A 457 22.22 7.93 -9.68
N ARG A 458 22.01 9.02 -8.93
CA ARG A 458 21.40 8.96 -7.57
C ARG A 458 19.97 8.40 -7.57
N THR A 459 19.21 8.63 -8.64
CA THR A 459 17.85 8.11 -8.77
C THR A 459 17.85 6.62 -9.10
N LEU A 460 18.75 6.19 -9.99
CA LEU A 460 18.97 4.77 -10.24
C LEU A 460 19.29 4.02 -8.94
N LYS A 461 20.21 4.58 -8.13
CA LYS A 461 20.52 4.08 -6.78
C LYS A 461 19.27 4.00 -5.88
N ALA A 462 18.45 5.06 -5.84
CA ALA A 462 17.22 5.09 -5.05
C ALA A 462 16.19 4.04 -5.48
N LEU A 463 16.13 3.73 -6.78
CA LEU A 463 15.30 2.65 -7.34
C LEU A 463 15.90 1.25 -7.10
N GLY A 464 17.03 1.15 -6.41
CA GLY A 464 17.71 -0.12 -6.13
C GLY A 464 18.44 -0.72 -7.34
N ILE A 465 18.80 0.13 -8.30
CA ILE A 465 19.57 -0.23 -9.50
C ILE A 465 21.06 -0.17 -9.20
N MET A 466 21.75 -1.20 -9.67
CA MET A 466 23.18 -1.42 -9.50
C MET A 466 23.82 -1.69 -10.86
N LYS A 467 25.12 -1.44 -10.94
CA LYS A 467 25.99 -1.78 -12.05
C LYS A 467 26.74 -3.07 -11.72
N ALA A 468 26.70 -4.04 -12.61
CA ALA A 468 27.65 -5.16 -12.63
C ALA A 468 28.55 -5.02 -13.86
N VAL A 469 29.78 -5.52 -13.76
CA VAL A 469 30.70 -5.60 -14.90
C VAL A 469 31.05 -7.06 -15.11
N GLU A 470 30.86 -7.55 -16.32
CA GLU A 470 31.28 -8.89 -16.71
C GLU A 470 32.78 -8.94 -17.04
N PRO A 471 33.42 -10.13 -17.06
CA PRO A 471 34.84 -10.26 -17.36
C PRO A 471 35.25 -9.70 -18.73
N ASP A 472 34.30 -9.60 -19.66
CA ASP A 472 34.47 -9.02 -20.99
C ASP A 472 34.37 -7.47 -21.01
N GLY A 473 34.20 -6.85 -19.84
CA GLY A 473 34.09 -5.40 -19.68
C GLY A 473 32.67 -4.85 -19.91
N LYS A 474 31.68 -5.70 -20.24
CA LYS A 474 30.31 -5.23 -20.46
C LYS A 474 29.65 -4.81 -19.16
N GLU A 475 29.04 -3.64 -19.20
CA GLU A 475 28.26 -3.11 -18.09
C GLU A 475 26.83 -3.66 -18.14
N LEU A 476 26.36 -4.16 -17.00
CA LEU A 476 25.04 -4.75 -16.85
C LEU A 476 24.17 -3.91 -15.91
N PHE A 477 22.90 -3.79 -16.30
CA PHE A 477 21.85 -3.13 -15.55
C PHE A 477 21.17 -4.13 -14.61
N VAL A 478 21.45 -4.00 -13.31
CA VAL A 478 21.04 -4.98 -12.29
C VAL A 478 20.03 -4.38 -11.34
N HIS A 479 18.97 -5.13 -11.02
CA HIS A 479 17.92 -4.72 -10.10
C HIS A 479 17.78 -5.71 -8.93
N THR A 480 17.34 -5.20 -7.78
CA THR A 480 17.09 -6.00 -6.59
C THR A 480 15.74 -6.73 -6.70
N THR A 481 15.75 -8.06 -6.61
CA THR A 481 14.52 -8.87 -6.61
C THR A 481 14.00 -9.09 -5.18
N LEU A 482 12.68 -9.03 -5.05
CA LEU A 482 11.94 -9.24 -3.81
C LEU A 482 11.10 -10.52 -3.95
N HIS A 483 11.43 -11.58 -3.20
CA HIS A 483 10.63 -12.81 -3.18
C HIS A 483 9.56 -12.77 -2.08
N TRP A 484 8.62 -13.71 -2.07
CA TRP A 484 7.51 -13.72 -1.11
C TRP A 484 7.95 -13.86 0.35
N VAL A 485 8.81 -14.85 0.64
CA VAL A 485 9.18 -15.22 2.02
C VAL A 485 10.70 -15.28 2.21
N SER A 486 11.42 -15.87 1.26
CA SER A 486 12.87 -15.97 1.30
C SER A 486 13.53 -14.66 0.84
N ILE A 487 14.70 -14.36 1.39
CA ILE A 487 15.51 -13.21 0.95
C ILE A 487 16.91 -13.73 0.70
N PRO A 488 17.13 -14.40 -0.45
CA PRO A 488 18.41 -15.00 -0.76
C PRO A 488 19.53 -13.96 -0.67
N LYS A 489 20.74 -14.39 -0.33
CA LYS A 489 21.91 -13.49 -0.26
C LYS A 489 22.21 -12.88 -1.63
N GLN A 490 21.97 -13.64 -2.70
CA GLN A 490 22.00 -13.20 -4.10
C GLN A 490 20.58 -12.95 -4.58
N ASN A 491 20.07 -11.74 -4.34
CA ASN A 491 18.72 -11.32 -4.75
C ASN A 491 18.79 -10.27 -5.87
N PHE A 492 19.66 -10.48 -6.83
CA PHE A 492 19.91 -9.55 -7.91
C PHE A 492 19.66 -10.21 -9.25
N ALA A 493 18.94 -9.50 -10.12
CA ALA A 493 18.66 -9.94 -11.47
C ALA A 493 19.19 -8.90 -12.47
N VAL A 494 19.84 -9.39 -13.51
CA VAL A 494 20.24 -8.59 -14.67
C VAL A 494 18.99 -8.36 -15.53
N LEU A 495 18.69 -7.10 -15.83
CA LEU A 495 17.55 -6.70 -16.67
C LEU A 495 17.97 -6.13 -18.02
N GLY A 496 19.21 -5.66 -18.16
CA GLY A 496 19.69 -5.06 -19.39
C GLY A 496 21.21 -5.04 -19.51
N ALA A 497 21.69 -4.79 -20.72
CA ALA A 497 23.07 -4.39 -21.00
C ALA A 497 23.13 -2.87 -21.15
N VAL A 498 24.19 -2.25 -20.64
CA VAL A 498 24.41 -0.80 -20.75
C VAL A 498 25.44 -0.54 -21.82
N GLU A 499 25.09 0.29 -22.79
CA GLU A 499 25.99 0.74 -23.84
C GLU A 499 25.93 2.26 -23.87
N ASN A 500 27.08 2.91 -23.66
CA ASN A 500 27.17 4.35 -23.41
C ASN A 500 26.19 4.83 -22.31
N ARG A 501 25.12 5.53 -22.71
CA ARG A 501 24.07 6.03 -21.83
C ARG A 501 22.75 5.27 -21.95
N TRP A 502 22.58 4.35 -22.90
CA TRP A 502 21.32 3.61 -23.05
C TRP A 502 21.37 2.23 -22.40
N VAL A 503 20.19 1.65 -22.19
CA VAL A 503 20.00 0.33 -21.60
C VAL A 503 19.21 -0.52 -22.57
N GLU A 504 19.82 -1.59 -23.07
CA GLU A 504 19.15 -2.59 -23.89
C GLU A 504 18.56 -3.68 -22.99
N PRO A 505 17.22 -3.91 -23.00
CA PRO A 505 16.61 -4.95 -22.18
C PRO A 505 17.07 -6.35 -22.60
N ILE A 506 17.44 -7.20 -21.64
CA ILE A 506 17.82 -8.60 -21.89
C ILE A 506 16.96 -9.56 -21.07
N PRO A 507 16.86 -10.86 -21.44
CA PRO A 507 16.18 -11.86 -20.63
C PRO A 507 16.74 -11.92 -19.22
N GLU A 508 15.84 -11.94 -18.25
CA GLU A 508 16.17 -11.88 -16.84
C GLU A 508 17.04 -13.08 -16.42
N ARG A 509 18.19 -12.81 -15.80
CA ARG A 509 19.08 -13.84 -15.27
C ARG A 509 19.67 -13.44 -13.92
N PRO A 510 20.01 -14.40 -13.04
CA PRO A 510 20.64 -14.09 -11.75
C PRO A 510 22.00 -13.42 -11.95
N CYS A 511 22.33 -12.46 -11.09
CA CYS A 511 23.64 -11.80 -11.07
C CYS A 511 24.54 -12.39 -9.97
N SER A 512 25.73 -12.83 -10.34
CA SER A 512 26.79 -13.31 -9.44
C SER A 512 28.02 -12.39 -9.39
N SER A 513 28.04 -11.33 -10.19
CA SER A 513 29.19 -10.42 -10.32
C SER A 513 29.30 -9.42 -9.15
N ILE A 514 30.46 -8.77 -9.05
CA ILE A 514 30.68 -7.67 -8.11
C ILE A 514 29.82 -6.48 -8.53
N LEU A 515 29.11 -5.91 -7.55
CA LEU A 515 28.18 -4.82 -7.75
C LEU A 515 28.83 -3.48 -7.39
N SER A 516 28.56 -2.48 -8.22
CA SER A 516 28.94 -1.08 -8.04
C SER A 516 27.75 -0.18 -8.38
N LEU A 517 27.90 1.13 -8.23
CA LEU A 517 26.89 2.11 -8.63
C LEU A 517 27.23 2.71 -9.99
N PHE A 518 26.21 3.16 -10.71
CA PHE A 518 26.42 4.02 -11.87
C PHE A 518 26.87 5.41 -11.40
N ASP A 519 27.86 5.96 -12.07
CA ASP A 519 28.40 7.31 -11.89
C ASP A 519 27.87 8.29 -12.95
N ARG A 520 27.21 7.77 -13.99
CA ARG A 520 26.64 8.52 -15.11
C ARG A 520 25.12 8.38 -15.22
N GLU A 521 24.55 9.28 -16.00
CA GLU A 521 23.12 9.29 -16.34
C GLU A 521 22.82 8.25 -17.41
N LEU A 522 21.68 7.55 -17.27
CA LEU A 522 21.24 6.52 -18.21
C LEU A 522 19.83 6.79 -18.73
N GLY A 523 19.58 6.53 -20.00
CA GLY A 523 18.32 6.76 -20.68
C GLY A 523 18.49 7.04 -22.18
N GLY A 524 17.60 7.89 -22.71
CA GLY A 524 17.50 8.19 -24.14
C GLY A 524 16.64 7.18 -24.91
N ASP A 525 16.34 7.54 -26.16
CA ASP A 525 15.64 6.72 -27.15
C ASP A 525 16.63 5.79 -27.88
N THR A 526 16.26 4.51 -28.04
CA THR A 526 17.07 3.51 -28.75
C THR A 526 17.10 3.73 -30.27
N THR A 527 16.30 4.65 -30.79
CA THR A 527 16.11 4.84 -32.24
C THR A 527 17.04 5.86 -32.90
N ASN A 528 17.74 6.71 -32.13
CA ASN A 528 18.51 7.84 -32.70
C ASN A 528 19.99 7.56 -33.02
N SER A 529 20.54 6.40 -32.64
CA SER A 529 21.96 6.08 -32.94
C SER A 529 22.19 5.51 -34.34
N ALA A 530 21.12 5.15 -35.07
CA ALA A 530 21.23 4.75 -36.47
C ALA A 530 21.25 5.92 -37.45
N SER A 531 20.85 7.14 -37.03
CA SER A 531 20.81 8.33 -37.90
C SER A 531 22.08 9.18 -37.87
N ASP A 532 22.87 9.15 -36.79
CA ASP A 532 24.04 10.04 -36.65
C ASP A 532 25.35 9.50 -37.28
N ILE A 533 25.32 8.30 -37.87
CA ILE A 533 26.46 7.74 -38.64
C ILE A 533 26.23 7.85 -40.16
N GLY A 534 25.05 8.30 -40.60
CA GLY A 534 24.62 8.27 -42.02
C GLY A 534 24.77 9.57 -42.82
N ASP A 535 25.02 10.73 -42.19
CA ASP A 535 24.83 12.03 -42.86
C ASP A 535 26.09 12.64 -43.50
N SER A 536 27.18 11.90 -43.62
CA SER A 536 28.42 12.40 -44.28
C SER A 536 28.77 11.77 -45.63
N LEU A 537 27.95 10.88 -46.21
CA LEU A 537 28.19 10.30 -47.53
C LEU A 537 26.89 9.96 -48.27
N LEU A 538 26.34 10.92 -49.03
CA LEU A 538 26.11 10.77 -50.48
C LEU A 538 25.34 11.96 -51.07
N LEU A 539 26.02 12.62 -51.99
CA LEU A 539 25.45 13.53 -52.98
C LEU A 539 24.39 12.82 -53.87
N ARG A 540 23.28 13.53 -54.07
CA ARG A 540 22.63 13.81 -55.37
C ARG A 540 22.27 12.62 -56.30
N SER A 541 20.97 12.31 -56.39
CA SER A 541 20.28 12.29 -57.69
C SER A 541 18.76 12.43 -57.50
N ASP A 542 18.18 13.35 -58.26
CA ASP A 542 16.76 13.70 -58.31
C ASP A 542 15.90 12.66 -59.06
N SER A 543 14.62 12.58 -58.65
CA SER A 543 13.39 12.47 -59.47
C SER A 543 12.40 11.34 -59.08
N PRO A 544 11.07 11.53 -59.31
CA PRO A 544 10.03 11.15 -58.36
C PRO A 544 9.10 10.03 -58.82
N GLY A 545 8.44 9.34 -57.89
CA GLY A 545 7.40 8.36 -58.21
C GLY A 545 6.59 7.88 -57.01
N ARG A 546 5.27 8.07 -57.08
CA ARG A 546 4.25 7.49 -56.20
C ARG A 546 4.35 5.96 -56.19
N GLN A 547 4.12 5.31 -55.04
CA GLN A 547 2.91 4.52 -54.71
C GLN A 547 3.12 3.63 -53.47
N CYS A 548 1.99 3.41 -52.78
CA CYS A 548 1.70 2.55 -51.63
C CYS A 548 2.56 1.29 -51.45
N CYS A 549 2.85 0.92 -50.19
CA CYS A 549 2.38 -0.34 -49.59
C CYS A 549 2.78 -0.52 -48.11
N PHE A 550 1.80 -0.97 -47.33
CA PHE A 550 1.85 -1.95 -46.22
C PHE A 550 3.16 -2.15 -45.44
N LYS A 551 3.12 -1.97 -44.12
CA LYS A 551 4.08 -2.56 -43.18
C LYS A 551 3.39 -3.44 -42.13
N CYS A 552 3.53 -4.74 -42.38
CA CYS A 552 3.68 -5.89 -41.50
C CYS A 552 3.31 -5.73 -40.01
N TRP A 553 2.17 -6.34 -39.67
CA TRP A 553 2.03 -7.14 -38.45
C TRP A 553 2.84 -8.42 -38.60
N CYS A 554 3.75 -8.72 -37.66
CA CYS A 554 4.34 -10.05 -37.52
C CYS A 554 3.60 -10.81 -36.42
N GLU A 555 2.81 -11.78 -36.85
CA GLU A 555 2.39 -12.94 -36.05
C GLU A 555 3.64 -13.64 -35.49
N ARG A 556 3.67 -13.90 -34.18
CA ARG A 556 4.52 -14.96 -33.65
C ARG A 556 3.62 -16.13 -33.29
N ALA A 557 3.54 -17.05 -34.25
CA ALA A 557 2.80 -18.28 -34.18
C ALA A 557 3.21 -19.14 -32.97
N SER A 558 2.18 -19.57 -32.25
CA SER A 558 2.16 -20.71 -31.37
C SER A 558 2.68 -21.95 -32.10
N ARG A 559 3.83 -22.49 -31.65
CA ARG A 559 4.18 -23.89 -31.90
C ARG A 559 4.29 -24.61 -30.55
N SER A 560 3.21 -25.32 -30.25
CA SER A 560 3.21 -26.45 -29.33
C SER A 560 4.08 -27.55 -29.93
N SER A 561 5.24 -27.81 -29.33
CA SER A 561 5.95 -29.08 -29.50
C SER A 561 5.98 -29.79 -28.16
N MET A 562 5.09 -30.77 -28.04
CA MET A 562 5.03 -31.77 -26.98
C MET A 562 6.26 -32.67 -27.14
N VAL A 563 7.27 -32.50 -26.29
CA VAL A 563 8.36 -33.48 -26.11
C VAL A 563 8.62 -33.59 -24.61
N THR A 564 8.12 -34.67 -24.02
CA THR A 564 8.52 -35.19 -22.71
C THR A 564 9.95 -35.73 -22.75
N PRO A 565 10.81 -35.37 -21.79
CA PRO A 565 11.90 -36.24 -21.36
C PRO A 565 11.58 -36.80 -19.97
N GLY A 566 11.55 -38.13 -19.88
CA GLY A 566 11.50 -38.88 -18.61
C GLY A 566 12.76 -38.68 -17.75
N PRO A 567 12.79 -39.24 -16.53
CA PRO A 567 13.75 -38.87 -15.50
C PRO A 567 15.12 -39.50 -15.78
N ALA A 568 16.13 -38.67 -16.01
CA ALA A 568 17.53 -39.09 -16.01
C ALA A 568 18.00 -39.31 -14.56
N ARG A 569 18.22 -40.58 -14.19
CA ARG A 569 18.90 -40.99 -12.95
C ARG A 569 20.39 -40.63 -13.04
N ALA A 570 20.83 -39.64 -12.27
CA ALA A 570 22.26 -39.46 -11.96
C ALA A 570 22.58 -40.27 -10.69
N LYS A 571 23.30 -41.39 -10.87
CA LYS A 571 23.97 -42.13 -9.80
C LYS A 571 25.21 -41.33 -9.36
N VAL A 572 25.29 -40.95 -8.09
CA VAL A 572 26.54 -40.46 -7.48
C VAL A 572 27.09 -41.59 -6.61
N ASN A 573 28.25 -42.12 -7.00
CA ASN A 573 29.05 -43.06 -6.23
C ASN A 573 29.77 -42.31 -5.10
N ILE A 574 29.57 -42.75 -3.86
CA ILE A 574 30.37 -42.33 -2.71
C ILE A 574 31.56 -43.30 -2.63
N ARG A 575 32.78 -42.78 -2.81
CA ARG A 575 34.02 -43.51 -2.52
C ARG A 575 34.58 -42.95 -1.22
N ALA A 576 34.48 -43.72 -0.15
CA ALA A 576 35.18 -43.48 1.10
C ALA A 576 36.67 -43.83 0.92
N LEU A 577 37.55 -43.00 1.47
CA LEU A 577 38.94 -43.33 1.72
C LEU A 577 39.19 -42.96 3.18
N ASN A 578 39.41 -43.99 3.99
CA ASN A 578 39.76 -43.92 5.38
C ASN A 578 41.00 -44.79 5.53
N GLU A 579 42.01 -44.29 6.24
CA GLU A 579 43.17 -44.96 6.85
C GLU A 579 44.16 -43.81 7.19
N ASP A 580 44.82 -43.72 8.33
CA ASP A 580 44.93 -44.61 9.48
C ASP A 580 45.65 -43.85 10.60
N HIS A 581 45.48 -44.25 11.86
CA HIS A 581 46.52 -44.48 12.88
C HIS A 581 45.91 -44.53 14.31
N THR A 582 45.55 -45.74 14.69
CA THR A 582 45.42 -46.29 16.07
C THR A 582 46.84 -46.62 16.64
N PRO A 583 47.02 -47.26 17.82
CA PRO A 583 46.16 -47.47 19.00
C PRO A 583 46.91 -47.36 20.37
N ARG A 584 46.16 -47.47 21.49
CA ARG A 584 46.41 -48.40 22.65
C ARG A 584 45.33 -48.15 23.72
N GLN A 585 44.32 -49.03 23.86
CA GLN A 585 44.23 -50.21 24.76
C GLN A 585 44.34 -49.88 26.28
N LEU A 586 43.24 -50.04 27.03
CA LEU A 586 42.99 -51.12 28.02
C LEU A 586 41.64 -50.91 28.76
N SER A 587 40.86 -51.98 28.91
CA SER A 587 39.62 -52.12 29.72
C SER A 587 39.96 -52.62 31.16
N PRO A 588 39.03 -53.15 31.98
CA PRO A 588 37.76 -52.64 32.56
C PRO A 588 37.65 -52.88 34.11
N GLY A 589 36.57 -52.44 34.76
CA GLY A 589 36.11 -52.96 36.07
C GLY A 589 35.03 -52.07 36.70
N ARG A 590 33.74 -52.45 36.73
CA ARG A 590 33.01 -53.35 37.65
C ARG A 590 32.72 -52.73 39.02
N GLY A 591 31.42 -52.58 39.36
CA GLY A 591 30.94 -52.62 40.75
C GLY A 591 29.88 -51.59 41.17
N ASP A 592 28.62 -51.98 41.06
CA ASP A 592 27.53 -51.84 42.05
C ASP A 592 26.96 -50.49 42.56
N ARG A 593 25.67 -50.32 42.20
CA ARG A 593 24.46 -50.09 43.03
C ARG A 593 24.26 -48.83 43.89
N LEU A 594 23.10 -48.24 43.63
CA LEU A 594 22.01 -47.77 44.51
C LEU A 594 21.80 -46.26 44.70
N ASP A 595 20.53 -45.91 44.39
CA ASP A 595 19.63 -44.90 44.95
C ASP A 595 19.61 -43.43 44.46
N LEU A 596 18.44 -43.12 43.87
CA LEU A 596 17.81 -41.84 43.52
C LEU A 596 17.28 -41.11 44.79
N PRO A 597 16.58 -39.95 44.72
CA PRO A 597 16.73 -38.72 43.93
C PRO A 597 16.75 -37.45 44.84
N GLY A 598 17.09 -36.27 44.30
CA GLY A 598 16.55 -35.01 44.85
C GLY A 598 17.41 -33.76 44.69
N LEU A 599 16.94 -32.85 43.83
CA LEU A 599 17.05 -31.38 43.85
C LEU A 599 18.30 -30.72 44.46
N ILE A 600 19.09 -30.05 43.61
CA ILE A 600 19.69 -28.74 43.93
C ILE A 600 19.47 -27.78 42.75
N GLU A 601 19.31 -26.55 43.16
CA GLU A 601 18.86 -25.32 42.54
C GLU A 601 20.06 -24.53 41.95
N VAL A 602 19.74 -23.52 41.13
CA VAL A 602 20.50 -22.27 40.89
C VAL A 602 21.55 -22.21 39.74
N CYS A 603 21.22 -21.27 38.83
CA CYS A 603 22.05 -20.31 38.08
C CYS A 603 22.54 -20.52 36.63
N GLU A 604 22.28 -19.43 35.90
CA GLU A 604 23.07 -18.78 34.85
C GLU A 604 23.09 -19.32 33.40
N ALA A 605 22.44 -18.50 32.57
CA ALA A 605 22.72 -18.16 31.18
C ALA A 605 23.76 -18.99 30.41
N THR A 606 23.31 -19.62 29.32
CA THR A 606 24.07 -19.60 28.06
C THR A 606 23.18 -19.90 26.85
N GLN A 607 23.28 -18.99 25.90
CA GLN A 607 23.13 -19.12 24.45
C GLN A 607 23.06 -20.57 23.92
N GLN A 608 21.94 -20.95 23.30
CA GLN A 608 21.88 -22.17 22.48
C GLN A 608 20.94 -22.05 21.28
N ASP A 609 21.41 -22.66 20.20
CA ASP A 609 20.97 -22.57 18.82
C ASP A 609 19.52 -23.01 18.61
N PHE A 610 18.74 -22.18 17.90
CA PHE A 610 17.45 -22.62 17.39
C PHE A 610 17.67 -23.41 16.10
N VAL A 611 17.57 -24.74 16.25
CA VAL A 611 17.51 -25.74 15.20
C VAL A 611 16.32 -25.45 14.28
N GLU A 612 16.62 -25.38 12.99
CA GLU A 612 15.70 -25.18 11.88
C GLU A 612 14.79 -26.43 11.73
N SER A 613 13.57 -26.39 12.25
CA SER A 613 12.57 -27.44 12.02
C SER A 613 11.88 -27.24 10.68
N ARG A 614 12.36 -27.98 9.67
CA ARG A 614 11.76 -28.09 8.34
C ARG A 614 10.49 -28.95 8.40
N ILE A 615 9.31 -28.33 8.32
CA ILE A 615 8.03 -29.03 8.15
C ILE A 615 7.82 -29.29 6.65
N GLU A 616 7.95 -30.54 6.22
CA GLU A 616 7.48 -31.01 4.92
C GLU A 616 5.97 -31.29 4.97
N LEU A 617 5.18 -30.45 4.31
CA LEU A 617 3.78 -30.73 4.02
C LEU A 617 3.69 -31.62 2.76
N LYS A 618 3.40 -32.90 2.97
CA LYS A 618 3.03 -33.83 1.90
C LYS A 618 1.67 -33.42 1.31
N SER A 619 1.68 -33.23 -0.01
CA SER A 619 0.51 -33.03 -0.86
C SER A 619 -0.52 -34.15 -0.69
N ILE A 620 -1.75 -33.77 -0.34
CA ILE A 620 -2.95 -34.59 -0.53
C ILE A 620 -3.53 -34.18 -1.88
N LYS A 621 -3.64 -35.15 -2.79
CA LYS A 621 -4.30 -35.00 -4.10
C LYS A 621 -5.79 -34.73 -3.88
N ALA A 622 -6.31 -33.74 -4.62
CA ALA A 622 -7.70 -33.68 -5.06
C ALA A 622 -7.72 -33.95 -6.58
#